data_AF-A0A2V9KNC7-F1
#
_entry.id   AF-A0A2V9KNC7-F1
#
_cell.length_a   1.000
_cell.length_b   1.000
_cell.length_c   1.000
_cell.angle_alpha   90.00
_cell.angle_beta   90.00
_cell.angle_gamma   90.00
#
_symmetry.space_group_name_H-M   'P 1'
#
loop_
_entity.id
_entity.type
_entity.pdbx_description
1 polymer ?
#
loop_
_entity_poly.entity_id
_entity_poly.type
_entity_poly.pdbx_seq_one_letter_code
_entity_poly.pdbx_strand_id
1 'polypeptide(L)' 'MIVHKIIAGRPRDMEDVRTMLLKNADLDREYIRSWLTEFDRSLGESYLPKFEELARFVS' A
#
# COMPACT_ATOMS: atom_id res chain seq x y z
N MET A 1 -7.19 6.42 -2.83
CA MET A 1 -6.57 5.82 -4.04
C MET A 1 -5.24 5.09 -3.71
N ILE A 2 -5.03 4.52 -2.53
CA ILE A 2 -3.75 3.84 -2.21
C ILE A 2 -3.77 2.38 -2.69
N VAL A 3 -4.81 1.63 -2.37
CA VAL A 3 -4.98 0.23 -2.81
C VAL A 3 -4.82 0.07 -4.32
N HIS A 4 -5.53 0.89 -5.11
CA HIS A 4 -5.46 0.87 -6.57
C HIS A 4 -4.07 1.21 -7.12
N LYS A 5 -3.32 2.10 -6.45
CA LYS A 5 -1.94 2.46 -6.82
C LYS A 5 -0.97 1.31 -6.56
N ILE A 6 -1.13 0.62 -5.43
CA ILE A 6 -0.32 -0.55 -5.06
C ILE A 6 -0.55 -1.70 -6.04
N ILE A 7 -1.81 -1.98 -6.39
CA ILE A 7 -2.17 -3.03 -7.36
C ILE A 7 -1.62 -2.70 -8.76
N ALA A 8 -1.70 -1.44 -9.18
CA ALA A 8 -1.16 -1.01 -10.48
C ALA A 8 0.37 -1.19 -10.58
N GLY A 9 1.09 -1.20 -9.45
CA GLY A 9 2.51 -1.59 -9.37
C GLY A 9 3.49 -0.66 -10.11
N ARG A 10 3.06 0.50 -10.60
CA ARG A 10 3.93 1.42 -11.35
C ARG A 10 4.90 2.11 -10.38
N PRO A 11 6.18 2.32 -10.75
CA PRO A 11 7.17 2.98 -9.88
C PRO A 11 6.69 4.33 -9.32
N ARG A 12 6.09 5.17 -10.17
CA ARG A 12 5.53 6.47 -9.77
C ARG A 12 4.36 6.34 -8.78
N ASP A 13 3.55 5.29 -8.90
CA ASP A 13 2.46 5.05 -7.95
C ASP A 13 3.00 4.68 -6.56
N MET A 14 4.13 3.97 -6.48
CA MET A 14 4.78 3.65 -5.20
C MET A 14 5.38 4.90 -4.55
N GLU A 15 6.00 5.79 -5.32
CA GLU A 15 6.49 7.09 -4.83
C GLU A 15 5.36 7.99 -4.32
N ASP A 16 4.23 8.03 -5.03
CA ASP A 16 3.03 8.74 -4.59
C ASP A 16 2.51 8.18 -3.27
N VAL A 17 2.40 6.86 -3.15
CA VAL A 17 1.94 6.18 -1.92
C VAL A 17 2.88 6.50 -0.75
N ARG A 18 4.21 6.46 -0.96
CA ARG A 18 5.20 6.86 0.06
C ARG A 18 5.00 8.31 0.50
N THR A 19 4.79 9.22 -0.44
CA THR A 19 4.54 10.64 -0.14
C THR A 19 3.22 10.83 0.64
N MET A 20 2.17 10.07 0.30
CA MET A 20 0.91 10.09 1.02
C MET A 20 1.07 9.58 2.45
N LEU A 21 1.80 8.49 2.66
CA LEU A 21 2.10 7.93 3.98
C LEU A 21 2.87 8.95 4.85
N LEU A 22 3.83 9.69 4.27
CA LEU A 22 4.61 10.69 5.00
C LEU A 22 3.78 11.90 5.42
N LYS A 23 2.82 12.31 4.60
CA LYS A 23 2.02 13.53 4.82
C LYS A 23 0.76 13.28 5.66
N ASN A 24 0.30 12.03 5.77
CA ASN A 24 -0.96 11.69 6.42
C ASN A 24 -0.73 10.62 7.49
N ALA A 25 -0.42 11.06 8.72
CA ALA A 25 -0.21 10.16 9.85
C ALA A 25 -1.50 9.39 10.21
N ASP A 26 -2.66 10.02 10.04
CA ASP A 26 -3.99 9.48 10.37
C ASP A 26 -4.56 8.58 9.26
N LEU A 27 -3.75 8.21 8.28
CA LEU A 27 -4.16 7.30 7.22
C LEU A 27 -4.59 5.95 7.84
N ASP A 28 -5.77 5.47 7.47
CA ASP A 28 -6.27 4.17 7.91
C ASP A 28 -5.48 3.03 7.25
N ARG A 29 -4.38 2.65 7.90
CA ARG A 29 -3.49 1.57 7.46
C ARG A 29 -4.15 0.20 7.62
N GLU A 30 -5.07 0.04 8.56
CA GLU A 30 -5.77 -1.22 8.80
C GLU A 30 -6.74 -1.51 7.64
N TYR A 31 -7.49 -0.51 7.20
CA TYR A 31 -8.32 -0.60 6.01
C TYR A 31 -7.51 -0.99 4.78
N ILE A 32 -6.35 -0.37 4.55
CA ILE A 32 -5.48 -0.69 3.41
C ILE A 32 -4.98 -2.14 3.50
N ARG A 33 -4.52 -2.58 4.68
CA ARG A 33 -4.06 -3.96 4.92
C ARG A 33 -5.14 -4.98 4.64
N SER A 34 -6.37 -4.72 5.08
CA SER A 34 -7.50 -5.64 4.89
C SER A 34 -7.75 -5.91 3.41
N TRP A 35 -7.81 -4.86 2.60
CA TRP A 35 -7.98 -4.97 1.14
C TRP A 35 -6.80 -5.66 0.46
N LEU A 36 -5.56 -5.28 0.77
CA LEU A 36 -4.40 -5.89 0.14
C LEU A 36 -4.30 -7.38 0.47
N THR A 37 -4.70 -7.79 1.68
CA THR A 37 -4.80 -9.21 2.06
C THR A 37 -5.83 -9.95 1.20
N GLU A 38 -6.97 -9.33 0.93
CA GLU A 38 -8.00 -9.91 0.07
C GLU A 38 -7.49 -10.06 -1.38
N PHE A 39 -6.84 -9.03 -1.92
CA PHE A 39 -6.25 -9.10 -3.26
C PHE A 39 -5.13 -10.14 -3.37
N ASP A 40 -4.26 -10.27 -2.37
CA ASP A 40 -3.22 -11.30 -2.33
C ASP A 40 -3.83 -12.70 -2.39
N ARG A 41 -4.91 -12.93 -1.63
CA ARG A 41 -5.64 -14.22 -1.65
C ARG A 41 -6.34 -14.47 -2.98
N SER A 42 -6.98 -13.46 -3.56
CA SER A 42 -7.78 -13.61 -4.78
C SER A 42 -6.93 -13.69 -6.05
N LEU A 43 -5.77 -13.04 -6.08
CA LEU A 43 -4.92 -12.93 -7.27
C LEU A 43 -3.64 -13.78 -7.18
N GLY A 44 -3.32 -14.35 -6.00
CA GLY A 44 -2.08 -15.11 -5.80
C GLY A 44 -0.83 -14.23 -5.83
N GLU A 45 -1.00 -12.94 -5.53
CA GLU A 45 0.04 -11.91 -5.57
C GLU A 45 0.54 -11.56 -4.16
N SER A 46 1.47 -10.61 -4.07
CA SER A 46 2.06 -10.17 -2.79
C SER A 46 2.14 -8.64 -2.70
N TYR A 47 0.98 -7.99 -2.66
CA TYR A 47 0.78 -6.55 -2.48
C TYR A 47 0.92 -6.11 -1.02
N LEU A 48 0.44 -6.88 -0.04
CA LEU A 48 0.55 -6.51 1.37
C LEU A 48 2.03 -6.37 1.80
N PRO A 49 2.93 -7.33 1.49
CA PRO A 49 4.36 -7.17 1.81
C PRO A 49 4.98 -5.92 1.18
N LYS A 50 4.63 -5.59 -0.07
CA LYS A 50 5.10 -4.37 -0.76
C LYS A 50 4.65 -3.11 -0.02
N PHE A 51 3.41 -3.09 0.47
CA PHE A 51 2.91 -1.96 1.26
C PHE A 51 3.63 -1.81 2.61
N GLU A 52 3.83 -2.91 3.33
CA GLU A 52 4.54 -2.88 4.62
C GLU A 52 6.00 -2.42 4.47
N GLU A 53 6.66 -2.81 3.38
CA GLU A 53 7.99 -2.32 3.05
C GLU A 53 8.00 -0.79 2.87
N LEU A 54 7.06 -0.24 2.12
CA LEU A 54 6.93 1.21 1.93
C LEU A 54 6.62 1.92 3.25
N ALA A 55 5.76 1.33 4.09
CA ALA A 55 5.34 1.90 5.36
C ALA A 55 6.44 1.90 6.44
N ARG A 56 7.40 0.96 6.36
CA ARG A 56 8.53 0.86 7.31
C ARG A 56 9.43 2.10 7.35
N PHE A 57 9.53 2.83 6.23
CA PHE A 57 10.36 4.03 6.13
C PHE A 57 9.65 5.31 6.58
N VAL A 58 8.45 5.17 7.14
CA VAL A 58 7.52 6.28 7.46
C VAL A 58 7.01 6.18 8.91
N SER A 59 7.66 5.36 9.74
CA SER A 59 7.40 5.20 11.17
C SER A 59 8.47 5.87 12.03
#